data_AF-A0A959LS24-F1
#
_entry.id   AF-A0A959LS24-F1
#
_cell.length_a   1.000
_cell.length_b   1.000
_cell.length_c   1.000
_cell.angle_alpha   90.00
_cell.angle_beta   90.00
_cell.angle_gamma   90.00
#
_symmetry.space_group_name_H-M   'P 1'
#
loop_
_entity.id
_entity.type
_entity.pdbx_description
1 polymer ?
#
loop_
_entity_poly.entity_id
_entity_poly.type
_entity_poly.pdbx_seq_one_letter_code
_entity_poly.pdbx_strand_id
1 'polypeptide(L)'
;MNMKIQLNNIAATEEPFARAMGIDKEREQEIEASIHYHFIKSEGNDLQAIEGISADMNNSNELAFAMLLYGIAAGSADAEESLIQKLVA
;
A
#
# COMPACT_ATOMS: atom_id res chain seq x y z
N MET A 1 -0.83 28.40 7.12
CA MET A 1 -0.91 27.49 8.27
C MET A 1 -0.55 26.10 7.78
N ASN A 2 0.65 25.61 8.12
CA ASN A 2 1.14 24.28 7.73
C ASN A 2 0.74 23.27 8.80
N MET A 3 -0.33 22.50 8.55
CA MET A 3 -0.57 21.27 9.32
C MET A 3 0.32 20.18 8.74
N LYS A 4 1.54 20.06 9.29
CA LYS A 4 2.28 18.80 9.20
C LYS A 4 1.57 17.84 10.15
N ILE A 5 0.75 16.95 9.59
CA ILE A 5 0.20 15.81 10.34
C ILE A 5 1.41 15.00 10.79
N GLN A 6 1.67 15.02 12.11
CA GLN A 6 2.68 14.18 12.73
C GLN A 6 2.11 12.77 12.80
N LEU A 7 2.46 11.93 11.81
CA LEU A 7 2.09 10.50 11.72
C LEU A 7 2.68 9.64 12.85
N ASN A 8 3.47 10.21 13.76
CA ASN A 8 4.21 9.46 14.78
C ASN A 8 3.42 9.13 16.07
N ASN A 9 2.15 9.52 16.20
CA ASN A 9 1.39 9.36 17.45
C ASN A 9 0.07 8.57 17.35
N ILE A 10 -0.26 7.93 16.22
CA ILE A 10 -1.44 7.05 16.09
C ILE A 10 -1.05 5.60 16.43
N ALA A 11 -0.34 5.40 17.54
CA ALA A 11 0.18 4.09 17.93
C ALA A 11 -0.08 3.85 19.42
N ALA A 12 -1.29 3.40 19.76
CA ALA A 12 -1.54 2.57 20.96
C ALA A 12 -3.02 2.22 21.21
N THR A 13 -4.00 2.94 20.65
CA THR A 13 -5.42 2.79 21.05
C THR A 13 -6.40 2.51 19.90
N GLU A 14 -5.96 2.58 18.66
CA GLU A 14 -6.77 2.21 17.50
C GLU A 14 -6.39 0.81 17.05
N GLU A 15 -7.39 -0.06 16.96
CA GLU A 15 -7.25 -1.37 16.33
C GLU A 15 -6.66 -1.16 14.92
N PRO A 16 -5.56 -1.86 14.54
CA PRO A 16 -4.95 -1.68 13.22
C PRO A 16 -6.00 -1.82 12.13
N PHE A 17 -5.95 -0.95 11.12
CA PHE A 17 -6.98 -0.85 10.07
C PHE A 17 -7.31 -2.21 9.43
N ALA A 18 -6.32 -3.09 9.23
CA ALA A 18 -6.53 -4.46 8.77
C ALA A 18 -7.48 -5.28 9.68
N ARG A 19 -7.33 -5.18 11.01
CA ARG A 19 -8.22 -5.88 11.94
C ARG A 19 -9.64 -5.28 11.93
N ALA A 20 -9.77 -3.94 11.82
CA ALA A 20 -11.06 -3.27 11.67
C ALA A 20 -11.81 -3.70 10.39
N MET A 21 -11.07 -4.16 9.39
CA MET A 21 -11.58 -4.70 8.13
C MET A 21 -11.87 -6.22 8.19
N GLY A 22 -11.61 -6.86 9.33
CA GLY A 22 -11.79 -8.30 9.55
C GLY A 22 -10.71 -9.19 8.91
N ILE A 23 -9.63 -8.61 8.42
CA ILE A 23 -8.51 -9.33 7.78
C ILE A 23 -7.59 -9.73 8.90
N ASP A 24 -7.29 -11.00 9.21
CA ASP A 24 -6.35 -11.40 10.29
C ASP A 24 -4.87 -11.09 9.97
N LYS A 25 -3.95 -11.29 10.92
CA LYS A 25 -2.53 -10.92 10.76
C LYS A 25 -1.81 -11.78 9.73
N GLU A 26 -2.18 -13.06 9.62
CA GLU A 26 -1.60 -13.96 8.63
C GLU A 26 -2.04 -13.52 7.24
N ARG A 27 -3.34 -13.25 7.07
CA ARG A 27 -3.89 -12.76 5.81
C ARG A 27 -3.37 -11.38 5.42
N GLU A 28 -3.14 -10.50 6.38
CA GLU A 28 -2.51 -9.19 6.16
C GLU A 28 -1.13 -9.34 5.52
N GLN A 29 -0.30 -10.27 6.01
CA GLN A 29 1.04 -10.54 5.45
C GLN A 29 0.97 -11.13 4.04
N GLU A 30 -0.01 -12.02 3.78
CA GLU A 30 -0.23 -12.57 2.44
C GLU A 30 -0.62 -11.48 1.43
N ILE A 31 -1.48 -10.54 1.84
CA ILE A 31 -1.90 -9.41 1.01
C ILE A 31 -0.71 -8.50 0.72
N GLU A 32 0.10 -8.16 1.73
CA GLU A 32 1.34 -7.37 1.53
C GLU A 32 2.30 -8.05 0.54
N ALA A 33 2.46 -9.36 0.64
CA ALA A 33 3.30 -10.13 -0.28
C ALA A 33 2.75 -10.13 -1.71
N SER A 34 1.43 -10.27 -1.89
CA SER A 34 0.77 -10.19 -3.21
C SER A 34 0.97 -8.81 -3.84
N ILE A 35 0.79 -7.73 -3.08
CA ILE A 35 1.02 -6.36 -3.54
C ILE A 35 2.46 -6.20 -4.04
N HIS A 36 3.44 -6.64 -3.25
CA HIS A 36 4.85 -6.53 -3.60
C HIS A 36 5.18 -7.33 -4.87
N TYR A 37 4.65 -8.55 -4.99
CA TYR A 37 4.82 -9.39 -6.16
C TYR A 37 4.30 -8.72 -7.43
N HIS A 38 3.06 -8.23 -7.42
CA HIS A 38 2.44 -7.63 -8.61
C HIS A 38 3.02 -6.26 -8.96
N PHE A 39 3.41 -5.47 -7.96
CA PHE A 39 4.14 -4.22 -8.18
C PHE A 39 5.42 -4.46 -8.99
N ILE A 40 6.28 -5.40 -8.56
CA ILE A 40 7.52 -5.74 -9.27
C ILE A 40 7.23 -6.33 -10.65
N LYS A 41 6.31 -7.30 -10.72
CA LYS A 41 5.99 -8.03 -11.96
C LYS A 41 5.41 -7.14 -13.06
N SER A 42 4.71 -6.07 -12.66
CA SER A 42 4.08 -5.14 -13.60
C SER A 42 5.06 -4.17 -14.26
N GLU A 43 6.32 -4.12 -13.82
CA GLU A 43 7.36 -3.23 -14.35
C GLU A 43 6.91 -1.75 -14.43
N GLY A 44 6.12 -1.30 -13.45
CA GLY A 44 5.59 0.08 -13.39
C GLY A 44 4.27 0.29 -14.14
N ASN A 45 3.61 -0.77 -14.60
CA ASN A 45 2.25 -0.68 -15.14
C ASN A 45 1.20 -0.87 -14.03
N ASP A 46 0.71 0.24 -13.49
CA ASP A 46 -0.27 0.23 -12.40
C ASP A 46 -1.54 -0.55 -12.71
N LEU A 47 -2.04 -0.47 -13.95
CA LEU A 47 -3.25 -1.17 -14.33
C LEU A 47 -3.06 -2.69 -14.21
N GLN A 48 -1.92 -3.19 -14.68
CA GLN A 48 -1.58 -4.60 -14.61
C GLN A 48 -1.34 -5.05 -13.16
N ALA A 49 -0.71 -4.22 -12.33
CA ALA A 49 -0.55 -4.50 -10.91
C ALA A 49 -1.91 -4.61 -10.18
N ILE A 50 -2.81 -3.66 -10.43
CA ILE A 50 -4.16 -3.63 -9.84
C ILE A 50 -4.97 -4.85 -10.26
N GLU A 51 -4.93 -5.24 -11.53
CA GLU A 51 -5.62 -6.44 -12.02
C GLU A 51 -5.10 -7.70 -11.33
N GLY A 52 -3.77 -7.83 -11.19
CA GLY A 52 -3.13 -8.94 -10.51
C GLY A 52 -3.52 -9.03 -9.03
N ILE A 53 -3.42 -7.91 -8.30
CA ILE A 53 -3.82 -7.82 -6.89
C ILE A 53 -5.30 -8.18 -6.76
N SER A 54 -6.16 -7.64 -7.62
CA SER A 54 -7.61 -7.90 -7.57
C SER A 54 -7.96 -9.38 -7.77
N ALA A 55 -7.16 -10.13 -8.53
CA ALA A 55 -7.35 -11.56 -8.73
C ALA A 55 -6.97 -12.41 -7.50
N ASP A 56 -6.10 -11.92 -6.62
CA ASP A 56 -5.63 -12.64 -5.42
C ASP A 56 -6.50 -12.38 -4.17
N MET A 57 -7.40 -11.38 -4.23
CA MET A 57 -8.25 -10.98 -3.11
C MET A 57 -9.54 -11.80 -3.08
N ASN A 58 -9.92 -12.27 -1.90
CA ASN A 58 -11.08 -13.15 -1.74
C ASN A 58 -12.39 -12.40 -1.49
N ASN A 59 -12.31 -11.12 -1.08
CA ASN A 59 -13.47 -10.29 -0.76
C ASN A 59 -13.17 -8.79 -0.95
N SER A 60 -14.21 -7.97 -0.82
CA SER A 60 -14.13 -6.51 -1.00
C SER A 60 -13.29 -5.80 0.06
N ASN A 61 -13.22 -6.33 1.28
CA ASN A 61 -12.43 -5.71 2.35
C ASN A 61 -10.94 -5.91 2.10
N GLU A 62 -10.52 -7.13 1.76
CA GLU A 62 -9.14 -7.43 1.36
C GLU A 62 -8.72 -6.56 0.18
N LEU A 63 -9.58 -6.43 -0.83
CA LEU A 63 -9.31 -5.56 -1.98
C LEU A 63 -9.16 -4.09 -1.58
N ALA A 64 -10.07 -3.55 -0.78
CA ALA A 64 -9.99 -2.16 -0.34
C ALA A 64 -8.74 -1.90 0.52
N PHE A 65 -8.37 -2.85 1.39
CA PHE A 65 -7.13 -2.79 2.15
C PHE A 65 -5.90 -2.83 1.24
N ALA A 66 -5.87 -3.75 0.27
CA ALA A 66 -4.77 -3.91 -0.65
C ALA A 66 -4.58 -2.67 -1.53
N MET A 67 -5.68 -2.08 -2.03
CA MET A 67 -5.63 -0.84 -2.83
C MET A 67 -5.16 0.37 -2.02
N LEU A 68 -5.52 0.45 -0.73
CA LEU A 68 -4.99 1.48 0.17
C LEU A 68 -3.47 1.36 0.32
N LEU A 69 -2.96 0.16 0.62
CA LEU A 69 -1.52 -0.09 0.75
C LEU A 69 -0.77 0.13 -0.56
N TYR A 70 -1.33 -0.34 -1.68
CA TYR A 70 -0.76 -0.14 -3.01
C TYR A 70 -0.62 1.35 -3.35
N GLY A 71 -1.68 2.14 -3.11
CA GLY A 71 -1.64 3.58 -3.35
C GLY A 71 -0.58 4.31 -2.51
N ILE A 72 -0.37 3.88 -1.25
CA ILE A 72 0.71 4.40 -0.40
C ILE A 72 2.08 4.03 -0.99
N ALA A 73 2.26 2.78 -1.40
CA ALA A 73 3.52 2.30 -1.98
C ALA A 73 3.86 3.01 -3.31
N ALA A 74 2.92 3.07 -4.25
CA ALA A 74 3.11 3.73 -5.54
C ALA A 74 3.40 5.23 -5.38
N GLY A 75 2.64 5.93 -4.53
CA GLY A 75 2.90 7.34 -4.24
C GLY A 75 4.26 7.58 -3.56
N SER A 76 4.75 6.62 -2.78
CA SER A 76 6.10 6.68 -2.20
C SER A 76 7.21 6.43 -3.22
N ALA A 77 6.99 5.52 -4.18
CA ALA A 77 7.93 5.24 -5.26
C ALA A 77 8.11 6.46 -6.19
N ASP A 78 7.00 7.10 -6.59
CA ASP A 78 7.03 8.35 -7.36
C ASP A 78 7.76 9.48 -6.60
N ALA A 79 7.54 9.58 -5.29
CA ALA A 79 8.20 10.58 -4.46
C ALA A 79 9.71 10.33 -4.32
N GLU A 80 10.12 9.06 -4.21
CA GLU A 80 11.53 8.65 -4.16
C GLU A 80 12.24 8.93 -5.49
N GLU A 81 11.62 8.56 -6.62
CA GLU A 81 12.18 8.83 -7.94
C GLU A 81 12.34 10.34 -8.18
N SER A 82 11.32 11.14 -7.84
CA SER A 82 11.37 12.61 -7.95
C SER A 82 12.49 13.21 -7.09
N LEU A 83 12.74 12.65 -5.90
CA LEU A 83 13.81 13.08 -5.02
C LEU A 83 15.19 12.73 -5.60
N ILE A 84 15.38 11.51 -6.10
CA ILE A 84 16.64 11.08 -6.74
C ILE A 84 16.94 11.96 -7.96
N GLN A 85 15.96 12.20 -8.82
CA GLN A 85 16.14 13.08 -9.99
C GLN A 85 16.58 14.49 -9.60
N LYS A 86 16.02 15.06 -8.52
CA LYS A 86 16.43 16.37 -7.98
C LYS A 86 17.81 16.39 -7.32
N LEU A 87 18.28 15.25 -6.82
CA LEU A 87 19.60 15.14 -6.17
C LEU A 87 20.74 14.88 -7.17
N VAL A 88 20.42 14.31 -8.33
CA VAL A 88 21.39 14.03 -9.40
C VAL A 88 21.50 15.19 -10.41
N ALA A 89 20.49 16.05 -10.50
CA ALA A 89 20.48 17.28 -11.31
C ALA A 89 21.19 18.46 -10.60
#